data_AF-A0A9D7XG04-F1
#
_entry.id   AF-A0A9D7XG04-F1
#
_cell.length_a   1.000
_cell.length_b   1.000
_cell.length_c   1.000
_cell.angle_alpha   90.00
_cell.angle_beta   90.00
_cell.angle_gamma   90.00
#
_symmetry.space_group_name_H-M   'P 1'
#
loop_
_entity.id
_entity.type
_entity.pdbx_description
1 polymer ?
#
loop_
_entity_poly.entity_id
_entity_poly.type
_entity_poly.pdbx_seq_one_letter_code
_entity_poly.pdbx_strand_id
1 'polypeptide(L)'
;MRLAIFLFLAGALGIVRAQAPAAQGPTAQLLDRRLRDSKVGVLVVVDGPKGEWKAKVNALNSDPEWIDLDLVLLFYGSKAGEVEALLRQKYLAGPRPQWVLFGEGGRALANGGDLPEPKAMLKVVEGSGVRSRIQVMRDFTRRHPDHLEARVKLCGLLSSKAEKRTLIRVGGKVEPSEPADESYDSVKATKEREAKEEARAQEKQEEKPPVQLGAEEDQAIWGELVDLCARTFRSGEWLEVWPWSLIPPEAAVHSPSMQEMCRAAVPEVEQALARNPTSWTAWQVWLGLTRTFGGKPIRPLLDSLVPVPTNYALAWPPHEVRDAYVKDARKRKDWTGIKDLLLPALELGRLYEASQEQKTEWVMRKDGKIQEVPETGDYWRSTLEPLVEALLWLGDAGQADDLVRERFGKHPWSGLPMRASGLALRCNQPGLAAQWGALGSGK
;
A
#
# COMPACT_ATOMS: atom_id res chain seq x y z
N MET A 1 86.32 -0.03 40.73
CA MET A 1 85.51 -1.15 41.26
C MET A 1 84.04 -0.79 41.09
N ARG A 2 83.35 -1.47 40.16
CA ARG A 2 81.92 -1.27 39.88
C ARG A 2 81.12 -2.26 40.72
N LEU A 3 80.22 -1.77 41.56
CA LEU A 3 79.28 -2.59 42.33
C LEU A 3 77.89 -2.47 41.68
N ALA A 4 77.32 -3.61 41.31
CA ALA A 4 76.00 -3.74 40.69
C ALA A 4 74.89 -3.76 41.76
N ILE A 5 73.81 -3.02 41.51
CA ILE A 5 72.54 -3.14 42.24
C ILE A 5 71.48 -3.54 41.22
N PHE A 6 71.05 -4.79 41.29
CA PHE A 6 69.89 -5.34 40.58
C PHE A 6 68.63 -5.03 41.40
N LEU A 7 67.72 -4.24 40.82
CA LEU A 7 66.41 -3.95 41.40
C LEU A 7 65.36 -4.87 40.75
N PHE A 8 64.84 -5.80 41.55
CA PHE A 8 63.71 -6.67 41.21
C PHE A 8 62.41 -5.87 41.26
N LEU A 9 61.80 -5.60 40.09
CA LEU A 9 60.43 -5.11 39.97
C LEU A 9 59.54 -6.31 39.59
N ALA A 10 59.04 -7.01 40.61
CA ALA A 10 58.04 -8.06 40.44
C ALA A 10 56.68 -7.40 40.14
N GLY A 11 56.37 -7.25 38.85
CA GLY A 11 55.07 -6.80 38.39
C GLY A 11 54.00 -7.86 38.65
N ALA A 12 53.03 -7.54 39.49
CA ALA A 12 51.81 -8.32 39.66
C ALA A 12 50.99 -8.28 38.36
N LEU A 13 51.25 -9.22 37.45
CA LEU A 13 50.38 -9.55 36.33
C LEU A 13 49.11 -10.20 36.90
N GLY A 14 48.15 -9.36 37.30
CA GLY A 14 46.79 -9.80 37.55
C GLY A 14 46.23 -10.40 36.26
N ILE A 15 46.13 -11.73 36.21
CA ILE A 15 45.40 -12.44 35.15
C ILE A 15 43.93 -12.06 35.32
N VAL A 16 43.52 -10.97 34.64
CA VAL A 16 42.10 -10.69 34.43
C VAL A 16 41.59 -11.85 33.58
N ARG A 17 40.91 -12.81 34.20
CA ARG A 17 40.13 -13.81 33.48
C ARG A 17 39.09 -13.02 32.67
N ALA A 18 39.35 -12.86 31.38
CA ALA A 18 38.38 -12.35 30.43
C ALA A 18 37.16 -13.27 30.52
N GLN A 19 36.09 -12.80 31.18
CA GLN A 19 34.81 -13.47 31.13
C GLN A 19 34.45 -13.62 29.65
N ALA A 20 34.12 -14.85 29.23
CA ALA A 20 33.60 -15.07 27.90
C ALA A 20 32.38 -14.14 27.72
N PRO A 21 32.32 -13.35 26.62
CA PRO A 21 31.21 -12.44 26.40
C PRO A 21 29.92 -13.24 26.48
N ALA A 22 28.96 -12.77 27.27
CA ALA A 22 27.64 -13.37 27.35
C ALA A 22 27.10 -13.55 25.92
N ALA A 23 26.56 -14.74 25.63
CA ALA A 23 26.04 -15.05 24.30
C ALA A 23 25.08 -13.94 23.86
N GLN A 24 25.37 -13.32 22.71
CA GLN A 24 24.54 -12.26 22.18
C GLN A 24 23.13 -12.81 21.92
N GLY A 25 22.11 -12.06 22.34
CA GLY A 25 20.72 -12.41 22.06
C GLY A 25 20.44 -12.49 20.56
N PRO A 26 19.38 -13.19 20.13
CA PRO A 26 19.08 -13.41 18.71
C PRO A 26 18.89 -12.09 17.94
N THR A 27 18.36 -11.05 18.59
CA THR A 27 18.14 -9.73 17.98
C THR A 27 19.47 -9.06 17.62
N ALA A 28 20.44 -9.12 18.52
CA ALA A 28 21.78 -8.61 18.30
C ALA A 28 22.50 -9.36 17.18
N GLN A 29 22.39 -10.69 17.14
CA GLN A 29 22.99 -11.50 16.07
C GLN A 29 22.43 -11.16 14.69
N LEU A 30 21.11 -10.94 14.59
CA LEU A 30 20.45 -10.51 13.35
C LEU A 30 20.90 -9.11 12.92
N LEU A 31 20.99 -8.15 13.85
CA LEU A 31 21.53 -6.82 13.55
C LEU A 31 22.97 -6.91 13.06
N ASP A 32 23.82 -7.69 13.73
CA ASP A 32 25.22 -7.84 13.37
C ASP A 32 25.41 -8.42 11.96
N ARG A 33 24.60 -9.43 11.60
CA ARG A 33 24.57 -9.96 10.23
C ARG A 33 24.14 -8.88 9.24
N ARG A 34 23.03 -8.18 9.52
CA ARG A 34 22.50 -7.12 8.65
C ARG A 34 23.48 -5.98 8.41
N LEU A 35 24.21 -5.55 9.44
CA LEU A 35 25.21 -4.49 9.33
C LEU A 35 26.40 -4.91 8.46
N ARG A 36 26.91 -6.13 8.65
CA ARG A 36 28.02 -6.67 7.83
C ARG A 36 27.67 -6.76 6.36
N ASP A 37 26.45 -7.18 6.04
CA ASP A 37 26.00 -7.36 4.66
C ASP A 37 25.49 -6.03 4.03
N SER A 38 25.38 -4.95 4.81
CA SER A 38 24.81 -3.69 4.34
C SER A 38 25.74 -2.97 3.37
N LYS A 39 25.16 -2.57 2.22
CA LYS A 39 25.78 -1.70 1.21
C LYS A 39 25.30 -0.25 1.28
N VAL A 40 24.46 0.06 2.27
CA VAL A 40 23.77 1.35 2.42
C VAL A 40 23.92 1.85 3.85
N GLY A 41 23.68 3.14 4.03
CA GLY A 41 23.63 3.72 5.37
C GLY A 41 22.49 3.13 6.22
N VAL A 42 22.81 2.79 7.46
CA VAL A 42 21.84 2.25 8.44
C VAL A 42 21.89 3.12 9.69
N LEU A 43 20.75 3.69 10.09
CA LEU A 43 20.60 4.36 11.38
C LEU A 43 19.90 3.39 12.34
N VAL A 44 20.67 2.92 13.31
CA VAL A 44 20.15 2.09 14.41
C VAL A 44 19.75 3.01 15.55
N VAL A 45 18.50 2.89 15.98
CA VAL A 45 17.94 3.63 17.13
C VAL A 45 17.58 2.66 18.24
N VAL A 46 18.26 2.83 19.36
CA VAL A 46 18.09 2.07 20.59
C VAL A 46 17.03 2.78 21.42
N ASP A 47 15.76 2.66 21.00
CA ASP A 47 14.66 3.31 21.69
C ASP A 47 14.34 2.58 23.01
N GLY A 48 14.24 3.32 24.11
CA GLY A 48 13.70 2.80 25.37
C GLY A 48 12.19 2.53 25.27
N PRO A 49 11.55 1.98 26.33
CA PRO A 49 10.13 1.59 26.30
C PRO A 49 9.13 2.75 26.10
N LYS A 50 9.58 4.01 25.99
CA LYS A 50 8.72 5.20 25.94
C LYS A 50 8.46 5.77 24.53
N GLY A 51 9.10 5.28 23.47
CA GLY A 51 8.76 5.67 22.09
C GLY A 51 9.11 7.11 21.68
N GLU A 52 9.73 7.89 22.57
CA GLU A 52 10.09 9.30 22.31
C GLU A 52 11.07 9.44 21.13
N TRP A 53 11.96 8.45 20.95
CA TRP A 53 12.91 8.46 19.85
C TRP A 53 12.27 8.17 18.51
N LYS A 54 11.31 7.23 18.47
CA LYS A 54 10.51 7.00 17.26
C LYS A 54 9.88 8.31 16.77
N ALA A 55 9.30 9.11 17.66
CA ALA A 55 8.70 10.40 17.29
C ALA A 55 9.73 11.40 16.71
N LYS A 56 10.90 11.55 17.34
CA LYS A 56 11.96 12.45 16.85
C LYS A 56 12.51 12.01 15.50
N VAL A 57 12.75 10.71 15.30
CA VAL A 57 13.23 10.18 14.01
C VAL A 57 12.14 10.29 12.94
N ASN A 58 10.87 10.13 13.30
CA ASN A 58 9.76 10.38 12.39
C ASN A 58 9.68 11.85 11.96
N ALA A 59 9.99 12.78 12.86
CA ALA A 59 10.11 14.20 12.52
C ALA A 59 11.27 14.44 11.54
N LEU A 60 12.42 13.76 11.71
CA LEU A 60 13.52 13.79 10.72
C LEU A 60 13.06 13.27 9.35
N ASN A 61 12.26 12.22 9.30
CA ASN A 61 11.72 11.68 8.04
C ASN A 61 10.77 12.63 7.30
N SER A 62 10.35 13.72 7.94
CA SER A 62 9.57 14.79 7.32
C SER A 62 10.45 15.94 6.81
N ASP A 63 11.77 15.91 7.04
CA ASP A 63 12.71 16.89 6.50
C ASP A 63 13.06 16.54 5.04
N PRO A 64 12.88 17.48 4.08
CA PRO A 64 13.17 17.26 2.66
C PRO A 64 14.61 16.81 2.35
N GLU A 65 15.59 17.26 3.13
CA GLU A 65 17.01 16.89 2.96
C GLU A 65 17.25 15.46 3.45
N TRP A 66 16.53 15.04 4.50
CA TRP A 66 16.63 13.69 5.06
C TRP A 66 16.01 12.63 4.15
N ILE A 67 14.91 12.98 3.47
CA ILE A 67 14.23 12.08 2.51
C ILE A 67 15.19 11.62 1.40
N ASP A 68 16.15 12.46 0.99
CA ASP A 68 17.14 12.12 -0.06
C ASP A 68 18.14 11.05 0.36
N LEU A 69 18.41 10.93 1.66
CA LEU A 69 19.35 9.97 2.20
C LEU A 69 18.79 8.54 2.18
N ASP A 70 17.47 8.40 2.27
CA ASP A 70 16.74 7.13 2.26
C ASP A 70 17.43 6.02 3.09
N LEU A 71 17.87 6.39 4.29
CA LEU A 71 18.61 5.50 5.18
C LEU A 71 17.69 4.38 5.69
N VAL A 72 18.29 3.21 5.92
CA VAL A 72 17.59 2.12 6.60
C VAL A 72 17.50 2.48 8.08
N LEU A 73 16.27 2.67 8.59
CA LEU A 73 16.01 2.94 9.99
C LEU A 73 15.64 1.65 10.72
N LEU A 74 16.32 1.35 11.83
CA LEU A 74 16.06 0.18 12.66
C LEU A 74 15.76 0.61 14.09
N PHE A 75 14.58 0.24 14.59
CA PHE A 75 14.13 0.51 15.95
C PHE A 75 14.01 -0.81 16.71
N TYR A 76 14.53 -0.85 17.94
CA TYR A 76 14.58 -2.08 18.73
C TYR A 76 13.74 -2.07 20.01
N GLY A 77 13.23 -0.92 20.45
CA GLY A 77 12.22 -0.80 21.53
C GLY A 77 12.52 -1.69 22.74
N SER A 78 11.63 -2.63 23.05
CA SER A 78 11.77 -3.55 24.20
C SER A 78 13.01 -4.46 24.14
N LYS A 79 13.65 -4.61 22.96
CA LYS A 79 14.90 -5.35 22.73
C LYS A 79 16.15 -4.48 22.74
N ALA A 80 16.03 -3.19 23.10
CA ALA A 80 17.13 -2.23 23.16
C ALA A 80 18.34 -2.74 23.95
N GLY A 81 18.15 -3.43 25.07
CA GLY A 81 19.25 -3.93 25.91
C GLY A 81 20.18 -4.93 25.21
N GLU A 82 19.64 -5.84 24.38
CA GLU A 82 20.45 -6.79 23.60
C GLU A 82 21.30 -6.06 22.55
N VAL A 83 20.69 -5.10 21.87
CA VAL A 83 21.33 -4.32 20.80
C VAL A 83 22.36 -3.36 21.37
N GLU A 84 22.06 -2.68 22.48
CA GLU A 84 22.97 -1.76 23.14
C GLU A 84 24.27 -2.46 23.54
N ALA A 85 24.20 -3.67 24.09
CA ALA A 85 25.38 -4.46 24.44
C ALA A 85 26.27 -4.74 23.22
N LEU A 86 25.67 -5.13 22.09
CA LEU A 86 26.41 -5.34 20.82
C LEU A 86 27.06 -4.05 20.33
N LEU A 87 26.32 -2.94 20.30
CA LEU A 87 26.81 -1.65 19.82
C LEU A 87 28.02 -1.16 20.62
N ARG A 88 28.00 -1.34 21.95
CA ARG A 88 29.11 -0.98 22.82
C ARG A 88 30.31 -1.92 22.65
N GLN A 89 30.07 -3.23 22.72
CA GLN A 89 31.15 -4.22 22.76
C GLN A 89 31.87 -4.38 21.42
N LYS A 90 31.11 -4.41 20.32
CA LYS A 90 31.66 -4.69 18.98
C LYS A 90 31.92 -3.43 18.17
N TYR A 91 31.01 -2.46 18.25
CA TYR A 91 31.05 -1.26 17.40
C TYR A 91 31.57 -0.02 18.13
N LEU A 92 32.01 -0.16 19.39
CA LEU A 92 32.61 0.89 20.23
C LEU A 92 31.74 2.16 20.32
N ALA A 93 30.42 2.00 20.28
CA ALA A 93 29.46 3.10 20.27
C ALA A 93 29.26 3.69 21.67
N GLY A 94 30.29 4.29 22.27
CA GLY A 94 30.20 5.02 23.54
C GLY A 94 29.60 4.24 24.73
N PRO A 95 29.40 4.90 25.88
CA PRO A 95 28.89 4.23 27.07
C PRO A 95 27.36 4.12 27.14
N ARG A 96 26.58 4.86 26.33
CA ARG A 96 25.09 4.83 26.29
C ARG A 96 24.57 5.30 24.92
N PRO A 97 24.83 4.57 23.82
CA PRO A 97 24.37 5.00 22.51
C PRO A 97 22.84 4.87 22.44
N GLN A 98 22.15 5.98 22.20
CA GLN A 98 20.72 5.95 21.86
C GLN A 98 20.54 5.79 20.35
N TRP A 99 21.54 6.17 19.55
CA TRP A 99 21.59 5.91 18.13
C TRP A 99 23.02 5.68 17.64
N VAL A 100 23.14 4.98 16.52
CA VAL A 100 24.40 4.78 15.79
C VAL A 100 24.13 4.80 14.30
N LEU A 101 24.87 5.63 13.57
CA LEU A 101 24.89 5.65 12.11
C LEU A 101 26.01 4.73 11.61
N PHE A 102 25.64 3.78 10.75
CA PHE A 102 26.54 2.86 10.10
C PHE A 102 26.65 3.14 8.61
N GLY A 103 27.86 3.00 8.07
CA GLY A 103 28.12 2.96 6.64
C GLY A 103 28.17 1.54 6.09
N GLU A 104 28.79 1.39 4.92
CA GLU A 104 29.00 0.07 4.28
C GLU A 104 29.80 -0.88 5.19
N GLY A 105 29.39 -2.15 5.21
CA GLY A 105 30.07 -3.21 5.96
C GLY A 105 29.95 -3.10 7.49
N GLY A 106 29.04 -2.26 7.99
CA GLY A 106 28.80 -2.09 9.42
C GLY A 106 29.83 -1.21 10.11
N ARG A 107 30.56 -0.37 9.36
CA ARG A 107 31.45 0.64 9.96
C ARG A 107 30.62 1.69 10.70
N ALA A 108 30.81 1.82 12.01
CA ALA A 108 30.22 2.90 12.78
C ALA A 108 30.84 4.24 12.36
N LEU A 109 30.00 5.22 12.02
CA LEU A 109 30.40 6.53 11.51
C LEU A 109 30.15 7.63 12.54
N ALA A 110 29.00 7.58 13.19
CA ALA A 110 28.66 8.47 14.29
C ALA A 110 27.73 7.77 15.27
N ASN A 111 27.73 8.22 16.51
CA ASN A 111 26.84 7.75 17.56
C ASN A 111 26.59 8.89 18.56
N GLY A 112 25.52 8.79 19.31
CA GLY A 112 25.19 9.80 20.31
C GLY A 112 24.16 9.33 21.33
N GLY A 113 24.14 10.04 22.46
CA GLY A 113 23.09 9.95 23.46
C GLY A 113 21.84 10.75 23.09
N ASP A 114 21.98 11.77 22.24
CA ASP A 114 20.90 12.66 21.77
C ASP A 114 20.85 12.68 20.24
N LEU A 115 19.65 12.67 19.64
CA LEU A 115 19.49 12.70 18.19
C LEU A 115 20.02 14.05 17.66
N PRO A 116 20.98 14.06 16.73
CA PRO A 116 21.46 15.31 16.18
C PRO A 116 20.38 15.97 15.32
N GLU A 117 20.47 17.29 15.18
CA GLU A 117 19.66 18.05 14.23
C GLU A 117 19.80 17.48 12.80
N PRO A 118 18.75 17.51 11.96
CA PRO A 118 18.77 16.93 10.61
C PRO A 118 20.00 17.37 9.81
N LYS A 119 20.32 18.68 9.82
CA LYS A 119 21.47 19.26 9.13
C LYS A 119 22.82 18.73 9.63
N ALA A 120 22.95 18.45 10.92
CA ALA A 120 24.17 17.89 11.47
C ALA A 120 24.34 16.43 11.04
N MET A 121 23.26 15.66 11.02
CA MET A 121 23.29 14.28 10.54
C MET A 121 23.57 14.21 9.03
N LEU A 122 22.99 15.12 8.23
CA LEU A 122 23.26 15.24 6.80
C LEU A 122 24.76 15.42 6.53
N LYS A 123 25.40 16.37 7.23
CA LYS A 123 26.86 16.60 7.12
C LYS A 123 27.69 15.35 7.45
N VAL A 124 27.27 14.57 8.46
CA VAL A 124 27.95 13.31 8.81
C VAL A 124 27.82 12.30 7.67
N VAL A 125 26.61 12.15 7.11
CA VAL A 125 26.32 11.20 6.02
C VAL A 125 27.10 11.58 4.76
N GLU A 126 27.07 12.85 4.38
CA GLU A 126 27.82 13.40 3.24
C GLU A 126 29.34 13.27 3.42
N GLY A 127 29.86 13.69 4.57
CA GLY A 127 31.29 13.64 4.87
C GLY A 127 31.85 12.22 5.00
N SER A 128 30.99 11.24 5.26
CA SER A 128 31.37 9.83 5.40
C SER A 128 31.27 9.03 4.10
N GLY A 129 30.77 9.62 3.01
CA GLY A 129 30.56 8.92 1.74
C GLY A 129 29.50 7.81 1.82
N VAL A 130 28.55 7.94 2.75
CA VAL A 130 27.45 6.97 2.90
C VAL A 130 26.55 7.04 1.68
N ARG A 131 26.23 5.87 1.12
CA ARG A 131 25.35 5.77 -0.04
C ARG A 131 23.92 5.46 0.38
N SER A 132 22.97 6.14 -0.27
CA SER A 132 21.54 5.85 -0.12
C SER A 132 21.14 4.59 -0.90
N ARG A 133 20.01 3.98 -0.54
CA ARG A 133 19.47 2.84 -1.31
C ARG A 133 19.17 3.24 -2.75
N ILE A 134 18.65 4.45 -2.95
CA ILE A 134 18.40 5.01 -4.29
C ILE A 134 19.69 5.10 -5.09
N GLN A 135 20.78 5.63 -4.53
CA GLN A 135 22.07 5.71 -5.23
C GLN A 135 22.62 4.33 -5.60
N VAL A 136 22.60 3.38 -4.65
CA VAL A 136 23.06 2.01 -4.90
C VAL A 136 22.24 1.35 -6.01
N MET A 137 20.91 1.49 -5.97
CA MET A 137 20.02 0.91 -6.97
C MET A 137 20.14 1.60 -8.34
N ARG A 138 20.34 2.91 -8.36
CA ARG A 138 20.60 3.68 -9.60
C ARG A 138 21.88 3.24 -10.28
N ASP A 139 22.97 3.07 -9.52
CA ASP A 139 24.24 2.61 -10.09
C ASP A 139 24.21 1.14 -10.50
N PHE A 140 23.40 0.31 -9.84
CA PHE A 140 23.15 -1.06 -10.25
C PHE A 140 22.35 -1.12 -11.56
N THR A 141 21.21 -0.45 -11.64
CA THR A 141 20.34 -0.41 -12.84
C THR A 141 21.03 0.25 -14.03
N ARG A 142 21.94 1.21 -13.82
CA ARG A 142 22.77 1.76 -14.91
C ARG A 142 23.72 0.71 -15.51
N ARG A 143 24.28 -0.18 -14.69
CA ARG A 143 25.18 -1.25 -15.13
C ARG A 143 24.42 -2.48 -15.66
N HIS A 144 23.18 -2.66 -15.21
CA HIS A 144 22.31 -3.77 -15.57
C HIS A 144 20.94 -3.25 -16.02
N PRO A 145 20.86 -2.57 -17.18
CA PRO A 145 19.63 -1.90 -17.62
C PRO A 145 18.44 -2.84 -17.81
N ASP A 146 18.71 -4.11 -18.13
CA ASP A 146 17.67 -5.12 -18.40
C ASP A 146 17.23 -5.87 -17.12
N HIS A 147 17.79 -5.53 -15.95
CA HIS A 147 17.41 -6.17 -14.69
C HIS A 147 16.09 -5.60 -14.15
N LEU A 148 14.96 -6.17 -14.59
CA LEU A 148 13.61 -5.69 -14.28
C LEU A 148 13.37 -5.51 -12.77
N GLU A 149 13.68 -6.52 -11.95
CA GLU A 149 13.45 -6.43 -10.50
C GLU A 149 14.17 -5.25 -9.83
N ALA A 150 15.39 -4.92 -10.28
CA ALA A 150 16.15 -3.80 -9.76
C ALA A 150 15.54 -2.46 -10.17
N ARG A 151 15.02 -2.36 -11.40
CA ARG A 151 14.26 -1.18 -11.87
C ARG A 151 12.97 -1.01 -11.09
N VAL A 152 12.20 -2.08 -10.88
CA VAL A 152 10.97 -2.04 -10.05
C VAL A 152 11.30 -1.61 -8.63
N LYS A 153 12.40 -2.13 -8.06
CA LYS A 153 12.84 -1.72 -6.73
C LYS A 153 13.20 -0.24 -6.70
N LEU A 154 13.87 0.28 -7.73
CA LEU A 154 14.17 1.70 -7.87
C LEU A 154 12.89 2.53 -8.00
N CYS A 155 11.91 2.11 -8.81
CA CYS A 155 10.58 2.74 -8.90
C CYS A 155 9.95 2.87 -7.53
N GLY A 156 9.90 1.79 -6.74
CA GLY A 156 9.31 1.81 -5.40
C GLY A 156 10.02 2.78 -4.44
N LEU A 157 11.36 2.87 -4.50
CA LEU A 157 12.13 3.82 -3.69
C LEU A 157 11.88 5.28 -4.11
N LEU A 158 11.92 5.55 -5.42
CA LEU A 158 11.65 6.88 -5.98
C LEU A 158 10.20 7.31 -5.72
N SER A 159 9.25 6.39 -5.83
CA SER A 159 7.83 6.60 -5.52
C SER A 159 7.62 7.02 -4.08
N SER A 160 8.18 6.28 -3.12
CA SER A 160 8.08 6.64 -1.70
C SER A 160 8.72 8.00 -1.39
N LYS A 161 9.84 8.31 -2.04
CA LYS A 161 10.50 9.63 -1.93
C LYS A 161 9.63 10.75 -2.51
N ALA A 162 9.09 10.55 -3.71
CA ALA A 162 8.28 11.54 -4.42
C ALA A 162 6.97 11.83 -3.66
N GLU A 163 6.34 10.80 -3.12
CA GLU A 163 5.14 10.90 -2.29
C GLU A 163 5.38 11.77 -1.04
N LYS A 164 6.42 11.48 -0.26
CA LYS A 164 6.74 12.28 0.94
C LYS A 164 7.00 13.75 0.60
N ARG A 165 7.77 14.02 -0.46
CA ARG A 165 8.07 15.39 -0.90
C ARG A 165 6.83 16.13 -1.34
N THR A 166 5.97 15.46 -2.11
CA THR A 166 4.71 16.02 -2.58
C THR A 166 3.82 16.37 -1.40
N LEU A 167 3.64 15.45 -0.44
CA LEU A 167 2.83 15.67 0.76
C LEU A 167 3.33 16.87 1.57
N ILE A 168 4.64 16.97 1.83
CA ILE A 168 5.23 18.14 2.51
C ILE A 168 4.91 19.42 1.73
N ARG A 169 5.06 19.38 0.40
CA ARG A 169 4.90 20.57 -0.44
C ARG A 169 3.46 21.08 -0.52
N VAL A 170 2.48 20.18 -0.49
CA VAL A 170 1.05 20.51 -0.52
C VAL A 170 0.45 20.73 0.87
N GLY A 171 1.29 20.73 1.92
CA GLY A 171 0.85 20.89 3.32
C GLY A 171 0.14 19.67 3.89
N GLY A 172 0.25 18.52 3.25
CA GLY A 172 -0.19 17.23 3.76
C GLY A 172 0.68 16.77 4.93
N LYS A 173 0.10 16.00 5.85
CA LYS A 173 0.87 15.35 6.91
C LYS A 173 1.48 14.06 6.36
N VAL A 174 2.80 13.95 6.41
CA VAL A 174 3.47 12.66 6.19
C VAL A 174 3.21 11.82 7.43
N GLU A 175 2.31 10.84 7.33
CA GLU A 175 2.17 9.86 8.40
C GLU A 175 3.44 9.01 8.45
N PRO A 176 3.99 8.75 9.64
CA PRO A 176 5.10 7.83 9.76
C PRO A 176 4.64 6.47 9.24
N SER A 177 5.30 5.96 8.20
CA SER A 177 5.11 4.57 7.80
C SER A 177 5.48 3.72 9.02
N GLU A 178 4.50 3.05 9.63
CA GLU A 178 4.81 2.08 10.67
C GLU A 178 5.79 1.08 10.04
N PRO A 179 6.93 0.79 10.69
CA PRO A 179 7.78 -0.28 10.22
C PRO A 179 6.88 -1.50 10.10
N ALA A 180 6.89 -2.16 8.95
CA ALA A 180 6.15 -3.39 8.75
C ALA A 180 6.64 -4.38 9.81
N ASP A 181 5.91 -4.44 10.92
CA ASP A 181 6.18 -5.40 11.97
C ASP A 181 5.74 -6.71 11.33
N GLU A 182 6.71 -7.52 10.90
CA GLU A 182 6.48 -8.85 10.28
C GLU A 182 5.83 -9.85 11.26
N SER A 183 5.37 -9.35 12.42
CA SER A 183 4.53 -10.02 13.40
C SER A 183 3.17 -10.41 12.79
N TYR A 184 2.87 -11.70 12.92
CA TYR A 184 1.84 -12.48 12.22
C TYR A 184 0.36 -12.09 12.46
N ASP A 185 0.07 -10.98 13.15
CA ASP A 185 -1.31 -10.54 13.45
C ASP A 185 -1.91 -9.62 12.36
N SER A 186 -1.59 -9.93 11.10
CA SER A 186 -1.88 -9.11 9.91
C SER A 186 -3.38 -8.82 9.71
N VAL A 187 -4.26 -9.76 10.00
CA VAL A 187 -5.70 -9.61 9.70
C VAL A 187 -6.38 -8.57 10.59
N LYS A 188 -6.00 -8.46 11.87
CA LYS A 188 -6.58 -7.48 12.79
C LYS A 188 -6.07 -6.07 12.47
N ALA A 189 -4.77 -5.94 12.18
CA ALA A 189 -4.17 -4.69 11.76
C ALA A 189 -4.74 -4.19 10.42
N THR A 190 -4.98 -5.08 9.46
CA THR A 190 -5.63 -4.73 8.18
C THR A 190 -7.05 -4.22 8.41
N LYS A 191 -7.87 -4.89 9.22
CA LYS A 191 -9.25 -4.44 9.50
C LYS A 191 -9.31 -3.11 10.27
N GLU A 192 -8.43 -2.91 11.25
CA GLU A 192 -8.36 -1.62 11.97
C GLU A 192 -7.88 -0.49 11.07
N ARG A 193 -6.96 -0.77 10.14
CA ARG A 193 -6.50 0.18 9.12
C ARG A 193 -7.61 0.53 8.15
N GLU A 194 -8.30 -0.47 7.60
CA GLU A 194 -9.46 -0.28 6.70
C GLU A 194 -10.56 0.53 7.39
N ALA A 195 -10.91 0.21 8.64
CA ALA A 195 -11.93 0.94 9.39
C ALA A 195 -11.52 2.39 9.68
N LYS A 196 -10.25 2.65 10.02
CA LYS A 196 -9.73 4.02 10.18
C LYS A 196 -9.73 4.79 8.86
N GLU A 197 -9.38 4.12 7.77
CA GLU A 197 -9.37 4.73 6.43
C GLU A 197 -10.80 5.05 5.95
N GLU A 198 -11.77 4.17 6.21
CA GLU A 198 -13.19 4.41 5.96
C GLU A 198 -13.75 5.54 6.83
N ALA A 199 -13.43 5.57 8.12
CA ALA A 199 -13.84 6.64 9.02
C ALA A 199 -13.28 8.00 8.57
N ARG A 200 -12.01 8.06 8.15
CA ARG A 200 -11.38 9.26 7.58
C ARG A 200 -12.03 9.66 6.25
N ALA A 201 -12.38 8.69 5.41
CA ALA A 201 -13.06 8.95 4.15
C ALA A 201 -14.47 9.53 4.36
N GLN A 202 -15.14 9.18 5.47
CA GLN A 202 -16.44 9.76 5.86
C GLN A 202 -16.29 11.14 6.52
N GLU A 203 -15.20 11.40 7.23
CA GLU A 203 -14.96 12.66 7.94
C GLU A 203 -14.44 13.79 7.02
N LYS A 204 -13.90 13.46 5.83
CA LYS A 204 -13.47 14.45 4.84
C LYS A 204 -14.65 15.17 4.18
N GLN A 205 -15.11 16.22 4.86
CA GLN A 205 -15.85 17.35 4.29
C GLN A 205 -15.10 17.95 3.11
N GLU A 206 -15.82 18.19 2.00
CA GLU A 206 -15.44 19.00 0.84
C GLU A 206 -13.93 18.98 0.50
N GLU A 207 -13.49 17.89 -0.15
CA GLU A 207 -12.13 17.82 -0.67
C GLU A 207 -11.90 18.97 -1.65
N LYS A 208 -11.13 19.97 -1.22
CA LYS A 208 -10.58 21.00 -2.10
C LYS A 208 -9.85 20.30 -3.25
N PRO A 209 -9.94 20.81 -4.49
CA PRO A 209 -9.23 20.22 -5.61
C PRO A 209 -7.74 20.08 -5.28
N PRO A 210 -7.10 18.97 -5.69
CA PRO A 210 -5.71 18.71 -5.33
C PRO A 210 -4.81 19.82 -5.88
N VAL A 211 -4.02 20.43 -5.01
CA VAL A 211 -3.04 21.47 -5.37
C VAL A 211 -2.00 20.85 -6.29
N GLN A 212 -1.87 21.37 -7.52
CA GLN A 212 -0.87 20.87 -8.47
C GLN A 212 0.51 21.46 -8.16
N LEU A 213 1.56 20.65 -8.35
CA LEU A 213 2.95 21.10 -8.30
C LEU A 213 3.27 22.02 -9.49
N GLY A 214 4.16 22.99 -9.28
CA GLY A 214 4.72 23.76 -10.39
C GLY A 214 5.65 22.89 -11.26
N ALA A 215 5.82 23.22 -12.55
CA ALA A 215 6.56 22.38 -13.50
C ALA A 215 8.00 22.05 -13.05
N GLU A 216 8.73 23.03 -12.51
CA GLU A 216 10.11 22.82 -12.02
C GLU A 216 10.14 21.91 -10.79
N GLU A 217 9.21 22.10 -9.85
CA GLU A 217 9.09 21.27 -8.64
C GLU A 217 8.67 19.85 -8.99
N ASP A 218 7.72 19.71 -9.91
CA ASP A 218 7.24 18.44 -10.42
C ASP A 218 8.37 17.65 -11.07
N GLN A 219 9.14 18.28 -11.96
CA GLN A 219 10.31 17.65 -12.57
C GLN A 219 11.36 17.23 -11.53
N ALA A 220 11.60 18.05 -10.51
CA ALA A 220 12.58 17.75 -9.46
C ALA A 220 12.15 16.61 -8.52
N ILE A 221 10.84 16.43 -8.31
CA ILE A 221 10.28 15.40 -7.41
C ILE A 221 10.01 14.10 -8.18
N TRP A 222 9.39 14.19 -9.36
CA TRP A 222 8.80 13.08 -10.09
C TRP A 222 9.54 12.69 -11.35
N GLY A 223 10.35 13.57 -11.95
CA GLY A 223 10.91 13.39 -13.29
C GLY A 223 11.63 12.06 -13.50
N GLU A 224 12.53 11.67 -12.59
CA GLU A 224 13.25 10.38 -12.70
C GLU A 224 12.32 9.16 -12.62
N LEU A 225 11.28 9.23 -11.78
CA LEU A 225 10.29 8.15 -11.67
C LEU A 225 9.42 8.07 -12.93
N VAL A 226 8.99 9.23 -13.46
CA VAL A 226 8.22 9.32 -14.70
C VAL A 226 8.99 8.67 -15.85
N ASP A 227 10.27 8.99 -16.02
CA ASP A 227 11.12 8.40 -17.06
C ASP A 227 11.22 6.87 -16.94
N LEU A 228 11.38 6.38 -15.71
CA LEU A 228 11.51 4.95 -15.44
C LEU A 228 10.19 4.20 -15.67
N CYS A 229 9.06 4.77 -15.24
CA CYS A 229 7.74 4.21 -15.48
C CYS A 229 7.41 4.24 -16.98
N ALA A 230 7.62 5.36 -17.67
CA ALA A 230 7.39 5.47 -19.11
C ALA A 230 8.22 4.45 -19.90
N ARG A 231 9.46 4.18 -19.48
CA ARG A 231 10.29 3.13 -20.09
C ARG A 231 9.72 1.72 -19.85
N THR A 232 9.22 1.45 -18.66
CA THR A 232 8.62 0.16 -18.27
C THR A 232 7.29 -0.10 -18.99
N PHE A 233 6.50 0.95 -19.24
CA PHE A 233 5.31 0.86 -20.07
C PHE A 233 5.70 0.55 -21.52
N ARG A 234 6.55 1.35 -22.15
CA ARG A 234 6.98 1.14 -23.55
C ARG A 234 7.58 -0.24 -23.85
N SER A 235 8.18 -0.91 -22.87
CA SER A 235 8.75 -2.25 -23.03
C SER A 235 7.74 -3.38 -22.84
N GLY A 236 6.52 -3.10 -22.33
CA GLY A 236 5.53 -4.11 -21.96
C GLY A 236 5.84 -4.85 -20.65
N GLU A 237 6.97 -4.56 -20.02
CA GLU A 237 7.43 -5.23 -18.78
C GLU A 237 6.52 -4.94 -17.59
N TRP A 238 5.67 -3.92 -17.68
CA TRP A 238 4.68 -3.60 -16.67
C TRP A 238 3.68 -4.74 -16.37
N LEU A 239 3.54 -5.71 -17.27
CA LEU A 239 2.72 -6.92 -17.05
C LEU A 239 3.37 -7.92 -16.06
N GLU A 240 4.69 -7.86 -15.89
CA GLU A 240 5.46 -8.78 -15.04
C GLU A 240 5.68 -8.23 -13.62
N VAL A 241 5.29 -6.98 -13.37
CA VAL A 241 5.55 -6.28 -12.12
C VAL A 241 4.27 -6.06 -11.34
N TRP A 242 4.40 -5.94 -10.02
CA TRP A 242 3.26 -5.60 -9.18
C TRP A 242 2.75 -4.18 -9.51
N PRO A 243 1.45 -3.99 -9.84
CA PRO A 243 0.89 -2.71 -10.30
C PRO A 243 1.21 -1.53 -9.37
N TRP A 244 1.13 -1.76 -8.06
CA TRP A 244 1.39 -0.78 -7.01
C TRP A 244 2.83 -0.29 -6.94
N SER A 245 3.76 -1.00 -7.59
CA SER A 245 5.18 -0.62 -7.61
C SER A 245 5.48 0.46 -8.66
N LEU A 246 4.59 0.66 -9.64
CA LEU A 246 4.79 1.61 -10.74
C LEU A 246 4.05 2.94 -10.54
N ILE A 247 2.90 2.95 -9.86
CA ILE A 247 2.04 4.13 -9.77
C ILE A 247 1.64 4.34 -8.31
N PRO A 248 2.19 5.37 -7.62
CA PRO A 248 1.72 5.76 -6.30
C PRO A 248 0.33 6.39 -6.41
N PRO A 249 -0.69 5.85 -5.72
CA PRO A 249 -2.08 6.25 -5.96
C PRO A 249 -2.41 7.66 -5.41
N GLU A 250 -1.81 8.09 -4.31
CA GLU A 250 -2.26 9.29 -3.59
C GLU A 250 -1.52 10.55 -4.01
N ALA A 251 -0.19 10.50 -4.16
CA ALA A 251 0.58 11.70 -4.47
C ALA A 251 0.67 12.02 -5.97
N ALA A 252 0.44 11.03 -6.86
CA ALA A 252 0.50 11.25 -8.31
C ALA A 252 -0.54 12.25 -8.82
N VAL A 253 -1.66 12.44 -8.10
CA VAL A 253 -2.70 13.42 -8.46
C VAL A 253 -2.21 14.87 -8.37
N HIS A 254 -1.09 15.12 -7.70
CA HIS A 254 -0.48 16.44 -7.58
C HIS A 254 0.62 16.69 -8.63
N SER A 255 0.97 15.67 -9.42
CA SER A 255 2.07 15.71 -10.39
C SER A 255 1.57 15.75 -11.84
N PRO A 256 1.65 16.91 -12.52
CA PRO A 256 1.26 17.01 -13.93
C PRO A 256 2.00 16.03 -14.86
N SER A 257 3.32 15.85 -14.69
CA SER A 257 4.10 14.91 -15.52
C SER A 257 3.72 13.45 -15.30
N MET A 258 3.45 13.05 -14.04
CA MET A 258 2.98 11.71 -13.73
C MET A 258 1.58 11.47 -14.33
N GLN A 259 0.68 12.45 -14.25
CA GLN A 259 -0.64 12.36 -14.89
C GLN A 259 -0.53 12.22 -16.42
N GLU A 260 0.35 13.00 -17.06
CA GLU A 260 0.57 12.91 -18.50
C GLU A 260 1.11 11.54 -18.91
N MET A 261 2.13 11.04 -18.20
CA MET A 261 2.65 9.68 -18.40
C MET A 261 1.56 8.63 -18.22
N CYS A 262 0.74 8.75 -17.17
CA CYS A 262 -0.35 7.81 -16.94
C CYS A 262 -1.39 7.84 -18.05
N ARG A 263 -1.78 9.02 -18.54
CA ARG A 263 -2.70 9.16 -19.69
C ARG A 263 -2.11 8.55 -20.96
N ALA A 264 -0.81 8.73 -21.21
CA ALA A 264 -0.13 8.16 -22.36
C ALA A 264 -0.02 6.63 -22.31
N ALA A 265 0.05 6.03 -21.12
CA ALA A 265 0.14 4.59 -20.92
C ALA A 265 -1.22 3.86 -21.05
N VAL A 266 -2.34 4.54 -20.81
CA VAL A 266 -3.69 3.93 -20.81
C VAL A 266 -4.02 3.17 -22.10
N PRO A 267 -3.79 3.71 -23.32
CA PRO A 267 -4.11 2.98 -24.56
C PRO A 267 -3.40 1.64 -24.67
N GLU A 268 -2.16 1.53 -24.18
CA GLU A 268 -1.40 0.29 -24.19
C GLU A 268 -2.00 -0.75 -23.23
N VAL A 269 -2.41 -0.31 -22.04
CA VAL A 269 -3.07 -1.18 -21.04
C VAL A 269 -4.44 -1.62 -21.52
N GLU A 270 -5.21 -0.74 -22.15
CA GLU A 270 -6.50 -1.09 -22.77
C GLU A 270 -6.32 -2.08 -23.91
N GLN A 271 -5.26 -1.95 -24.72
CA GLN A 271 -4.93 -2.95 -25.73
C GLN A 271 -4.55 -4.30 -25.11
N ALA A 272 -3.82 -4.32 -24.00
CA ALA A 272 -3.50 -5.54 -23.28
C ALA A 272 -4.76 -6.21 -22.70
N LEU A 273 -5.70 -5.41 -22.16
CA LEU A 273 -7.01 -5.88 -21.71
C LEU A 273 -7.83 -6.43 -22.87
N ALA A 274 -7.81 -5.79 -24.05
CA ALA A 274 -8.51 -6.30 -25.24
C ALA A 274 -7.98 -7.67 -25.68
N ARG A 275 -6.67 -7.93 -25.52
CA ARG A 275 -6.08 -9.24 -25.80
C ARG A 275 -6.36 -10.28 -24.71
N ASN A 276 -6.43 -9.85 -23.45
CA ASN A 276 -6.72 -10.71 -22.31
C ASN A 276 -7.64 -9.99 -21.29
N PRO A 277 -8.97 -10.03 -21.50
CA PRO A 277 -9.93 -9.33 -20.64
C PRO A 277 -10.01 -9.86 -19.22
N THR A 278 -9.43 -11.05 -18.97
CA THR A 278 -9.34 -11.69 -17.66
C THR A 278 -8.04 -11.36 -16.92
N SER A 279 -7.14 -10.58 -17.51
CA SER A 279 -5.87 -10.20 -16.89
C SER A 279 -6.08 -9.30 -15.68
N TRP A 280 -5.98 -9.90 -14.49
CA TRP A 280 -6.03 -9.19 -13.22
C TRP A 280 -5.02 -8.03 -13.14
N THR A 281 -3.76 -8.30 -13.51
CA THR A 281 -2.69 -7.30 -13.49
C THR A 281 -3.03 -6.10 -14.37
N ALA A 282 -3.53 -6.33 -15.59
CA ALA A 282 -3.87 -5.24 -16.50
C ALA A 282 -5.03 -4.39 -15.98
N TRP A 283 -6.03 -5.00 -15.35
CA TRP A 283 -7.11 -4.26 -14.71
C TRP A 283 -6.63 -3.39 -13.53
N GLN A 284 -5.79 -3.95 -12.66
CA GLN A 284 -5.22 -3.20 -11.53
C GLN A 284 -4.36 -2.02 -12.01
N VAL A 285 -3.56 -2.21 -13.05
CA VAL A 285 -2.79 -1.12 -13.67
C VAL A 285 -3.71 -0.08 -14.30
N TRP A 286 -4.76 -0.49 -15.03
CA TRP A 286 -5.72 0.45 -15.63
C TRP A 286 -6.43 1.31 -14.57
N LEU A 287 -6.87 0.70 -13.46
CA LEU A 287 -7.45 1.43 -12.33
C LEU A 287 -6.42 2.40 -11.71
N GLY A 288 -5.19 1.94 -11.48
CA GLY A 288 -4.11 2.76 -10.94
C GLY A 288 -3.83 3.98 -11.81
N LEU A 289 -3.67 3.79 -13.12
CA LEU A 289 -3.43 4.86 -14.09
C LEU A 289 -4.57 5.87 -14.10
N THR A 290 -5.81 5.40 -14.26
CA THR A 290 -6.97 6.28 -14.43
C THR A 290 -7.27 7.12 -13.18
N ARG A 291 -7.04 6.58 -11.98
CA ARG A 291 -7.17 7.33 -10.72
C ARG A 291 -6.32 8.60 -10.69
N THR A 292 -5.11 8.55 -11.23
CA THR A 292 -4.16 9.69 -11.17
C THR A 292 -4.68 10.97 -11.83
N PHE A 293 -5.57 10.83 -12.82
CA PHE A 293 -6.11 11.95 -13.58
C PHE A 293 -7.64 12.11 -13.45
N GLY A 294 -8.21 11.62 -12.34
CA GLY A 294 -9.64 11.80 -12.01
C GLY A 294 -10.57 10.69 -12.50
N GLY A 295 -10.02 9.59 -13.00
CA GLY A 295 -10.76 8.46 -13.56
C GLY A 295 -10.95 8.56 -15.07
N LYS A 296 -11.42 7.47 -15.67
CA LYS A 296 -11.87 7.38 -17.06
C LYS A 296 -13.22 6.66 -17.08
N PRO A 297 -14.18 7.07 -17.91
CA PRO A 297 -15.40 6.31 -18.11
C PRO A 297 -15.06 4.86 -18.50
N ILE A 298 -15.62 3.90 -17.78
CA ILE A 298 -15.35 2.49 -18.01
C ILE A 298 -16.09 1.94 -19.23
N ARG A 299 -17.21 2.56 -19.62
CA ARG A 299 -18.08 2.09 -20.69
C ARG A 299 -17.36 1.89 -22.04
N PRO A 300 -16.59 2.86 -22.57
CA PRO A 300 -15.86 2.66 -23.82
C PRO A 300 -14.86 1.51 -23.77
N LEU A 301 -14.24 1.27 -22.61
CA LEU A 301 -13.37 0.11 -22.43
C LEU A 301 -14.20 -1.17 -22.48
N LEU A 302 -15.26 -1.30 -21.69
CA LEU A 302 -16.12 -2.50 -21.68
C LEU A 302 -16.68 -2.83 -23.06
N ASP A 303 -17.11 -1.82 -23.83
CA ASP A 303 -17.62 -2.01 -25.19
C ASP A 303 -16.53 -2.52 -26.17
N SER A 304 -15.25 -2.25 -25.89
CA SER A 304 -14.12 -2.73 -26.71
C SER A 304 -13.66 -4.15 -26.34
N LEU A 305 -14.10 -4.67 -25.20
CA LEU A 305 -13.67 -5.96 -24.68
C LEU A 305 -14.71 -7.03 -25.04
N VAL A 306 -14.22 -8.18 -25.51
CA VAL A 306 -15.07 -9.36 -25.72
C VAL A 306 -15.08 -10.17 -24.43
N PRO A 307 -16.23 -10.38 -23.77
CA PRO A 307 -16.29 -11.23 -22.59
C PRO A 307 -15.79 -12.63 -22.92
N VAL A 308 -14.80 -13.13 -22.18
CA VAL A 308 -14.33 -14.51 -22.36
C VAL A 308 -15.39 -15.42 -21.72
N PRO A 309 -15.91 -16.44 -22.44
CA PRO A 309 -16.76 -17.45 -21.84
C PRO A 309 -15.93 -18.25 -20.83
N THR A 310 -15.93 -17.80 -19.59
CA THR A 310 -15.35 -18.52 -18.46
C THR A 310 -16.45 -19.28 -17.73
N ASN A 311 -16.08 -20.27 -16.92
CA ASN A 311 -17.02 -20.96 -16.02
C ASN A 311 -17.55 -20.05 -14.89
N TYR A 312 -17.28 -18.75 -14.95
CA TYR A 312 -17.72 -17.74 -14.00
C TYR A 312 -18.09 -16.47 -14.77
N ALA A 313 -19.30 -16.38 -15.34
CA ALA A 313 -19.73 -15.16 -16.04
C ALA A 313 -19.74 -13.92 -15.13
N LEU A 314 -19.77 -14.11 -13.81
CA LEU A 314 -19.59 -13.06 -12.80
C LEU A 314 -18.13 -12.61 -12.60
N ALA A 315 -17.16 -13.21 -13.30
CA ALA A 315 -15.73 -12.90 -13.20
C ALA A 315 -15.27 -11.81 -14.17
N TRP A 316 -16.19 -11.14 -14.88
CA TRP A 316 -15.85 -10.11 -15.86
C TRP A 316 -16.63 -8.79 -15.63
N PRO A 317 -15.92 -7.69 -15.32
CA PRO A 317 -14.54 -7.63 -14.81
C PRO A 317 -14.37 -8.43 -13.50
N PRO A 318 -13.12 -8.76 -13.10
CA PRO A 318 -12.86 -9.43 -11.82
C PRO A 318 -13.52 -8.68 -10.65
N HIS A 319 -14.03 -9.40 -9.65
CA HIS A 319 -14.89 -8.81 -8.63
C HIS A 319 -14.22 -7.67 -7.85
N GLU A 320 -12.95 -7.82 -7.53
CA GLU A 320 -12.20 -6.82 -6.80
C GLU A 320 -11.89 -5.58 -7.66
N VAL A 321 -11.83 -5.74 -8.99
CA VAL A 321 -11.75 -4.61 -9.93
C VAL A 321 -13.05 -3.84 -9.91
N ARG A 322 -14.19 -4.54 -9.82
CA ARG A 322 -15.49 -3.89 -9.63
C ARG A 322 -15.55 -3.16 -8.30
N ASP A 323 -15.17 -3.81 -7.20
CA ASP A 323 -15.17 -3.20 -5.87
C ASP A 323 -14.28 -1.95 -5.83
N ALA A 324 -13.07 -2.05 -6.40
CA ALA A 324 -12.14 -0.94 -6.50
C ALA A 324 -12.70 0.21 -7.34
N TYR A 325 -13.28 -0.07 -8.51
CA TYR A 325 -13.89 0.95 -9.37
C TYR A 325 -15.10 1.59 -8.70
N VAL A 326 -16.01 0.81 -8.12
CA VAL A 326 -17.20 1.28 -7.39
C VAL A 326 -16.79 2.18 -6.23
N LYS A 327 -15.78 1.79 -5.45
CA LYS A 327 -15.23 2.60 -4.35
C LYS A 327 -14.78 3.97 -4.86
N ASP A 328 -14.07 4.05 -5.98
CA ASP A 328 -13.61 5.34 -6.51
C ASP A 328 -14.73 6.14 -7.18
N ALA A 329 -15.60 5.47 -7.93
CA ALA A 329 -16.73 6.11 -8.61
C ALA A 329 -17.69 6.73 -7.59
N ARG A 330 -17.95 6.06 -6.46
CA ARG A 330 -18.68 6.62 -5.32
C ARG A 330 -18.03 7.87 -4.77
N LYS A 331 -16.70 7.87 -4.56
CA LYS A 331 -15.96 9.06 -4.11
C LYS A 331 -16.14 10.25 -5.07
N ARG A 332 -16.16 9.98 -6.38
CA ARG A 332 -16.38 10.99 -7.43
C ARG A 332 -17.85 11.30 -7.71
N LYS A 333 -18.80 10.63 -7.04
CA LYS A 333 -20.25 10.67 -7.35
C LYS A 333 -20.57 10.31 -8.82
N ASP A 334 -19.76 9.45 -9.42
CA ASP A 334 -19.93 8.93 -10.78
C ASP A 334 -20.90 7.74 -10.79
N TRP A 335 -22.18 8.03 -10.54
CA TRP A 335 -23.24 7.01 -10.50
C TRP A 335 -23.46 6.36 -11.87
N THR A 336 -23.29 7.11 -12.95
CA THR A 336 -23.35 6.59 -14.33
C THR A 336 -22.27 5.52 -14.55
N GLY A 337 -21.03 5.79 -14.15
CA GLY A 337 -19.95 4.81 -14.26
C GLY A 337 -20.20 3.53 -13.46
N ILE A 338 -20.84 3.62 -12.29
CA ILE A 338 -21.24 2.44 -11.50
C ILE A 338 -22.31 1.63 -12.24
N LYS A 339 -23.35 2.29 -12.78
CA LYS A 339 -24.38 1.64 -13.60
C LYS A 339 -23.78 0.97 -14.84
N ASP A 340 -22.93 1.68 -15.57
CA ASP A 340 -22.28 1.20 -16.79
C ASP A 340 -21.39 -0.02 -16.58
N LEU A 341 -20.79 -0.14 -15.38
CA LEU A 341 -19.99 -1.30 -14.99
C LEU A 341 -20.87 -2.48 -14.55
N LEU A 342 -21.79 -2.24 -13.63
CA LEU A 342 -22.45 -3.32 -12.90
C LEU A 342 -23.68 -3.88 -13.62
N LEU A 343 -24.38 -3.06 -14.42
CA LEU A 343 -25.57 -3.54 -15.12
C LEU A 343 -25.23 -4.60 -16.20
N PRO A 344 -24.21 -4.40 -17.08
CA PRO A 344 -23.82 -5.44 -18.01
C PRO A 344 -23.28 -6.70 -17.31
N ALA A 345 -22.54 -6.54 -16.21
CA ALA A 345 -22.05 -7.66 -15.42
C ALA A 345 -23.19 -8.47 -14.78
N LEU A 346 -24.25 -7.79 -14.31
CA LEU A 346 -25.47 -8.42 -13.82
C LEU A 346 -26.19 -9.20 -14.93
N GLU A 347 -26.34 -8.61 -16.12
CA GLU A 347 -26.97 -9.26 -17.27
C GLU A 347 -26.23 -10.51 -17.73
N LEU A 348 -24.89 -10.44 -17.79
CA LEU A 348 -24.05 -11.61 -18.07
C LEU A 348 -24.21 -12.70 -17.00
N GLY A 349 -24.29 -12.30 -15.72
CA GLY A 349 -24.61 -13.20 -14.61
C GLY A 349 -25.94 -13.91 -14.80
N ARG A 350 -26.99 -13.19 -15.20
CA ARG A 350 -28.32 -13.78 -15.49
C ARG A 350 -28.28 -14.79 -16.63
N LEU A 351 -27.60 -14.47 -17.73
CA LEU A 351 -27.45 -15.38 -18.87
C LEU A 351 -26.74 -16.67 -18.46
N TYR A 352 -25.74 -16.56 -17.60
CA TYR A 352 -25.04 -17.72 -17.07
C TYR A 352 -25.89 -18.55 -16.10
N GLU A 353 -26.58 -17.91 -15.15
CA GLU A 353 -27.54 -18.59 -14.26
C GLU A 353 -28.58 -19.37 -15.07
N ALA A 354 -29.15 -18.75 -16.12
CA ALA A 354 -30.10 -19.42 -17.02
C ALA A 354 -29.46 -20.60 -17.77
N SER A 355 -28.19 -20.48 -18.18
CA SER A 355 -27.46 -21.59 -18.82
C SER A 355 -27.13 -22.74 -17.85
N GLN A 356 -27.08 -22.47 -16.54
CA GLN A 356 -26.76 -23.41 -15.48
C GLN A 356 -27.99 -24.04 -14.81
N GLU A 357 -29.22 -23.73 -15.27
CA GLU A 357 -30.47 -24.32 -14.77
C GLU A 357 -30.52 -25.87 -14.82
N GLN A 358 -29.49 -26.54 -15.35
CA GLN A 358 -29.31 -27.99 -15.28
C GLN A 358 -28.45 -28.51 -14.10
N LYS A 359 -27.78 -27.68 -13.28
CA LYS A 359 -26.82 -28.19 -12.27
C LYS A 359 -26.90 -27.64 -10.85
N THR A 360 -27.66 -26.59 -10.57
CA THR A 360 -27.92 -26.15 -9.19
C THR A 360 -29.03 -26.99 -8.56
N GLU A 361 -28.78 -28.30 -8.42
CA GLU A 361 -29.41 -29.06 -7.34
C GLU A 361 -29.05 -28.35 -6.05
N TRP A 362 -30.05 -27.69 -5.45
CA TRP A 362 -29.98 -27.15 -4.12
C TRP A 362 -29.29 -28.19 -3.23
N VAL A 363 -28.16 -27.84 -2.62
CA VAL A 363 -27.53 -28.69 -1.59
C VAL A 363 -28.44 -28.62 -0.36
N MET A 364 -29.58 -29.31 -0.45
CA MET A 364 -30.43 -29.64 0.66
C MET A 364 -29.56 -30.45 1.61
N ARG A 365 -29.21 -29.86 2.76
CA ARG A 365 -28.65 -30.65 3.85
C ARG A 365 -29.69 -31.70 4.23
N LYS A 366 -29.21 -32.88 4.66
CA LYS A 366 -30.04 -34.00 5.15
C LYS A 366 -30.98 -33.61 6.32
N ASP A 367 -30.79 -32.44 6.92
CA ASP A 367 -31.60 -31.92 8.03
C ASP A 367 -32.79 -31.04 7.59
N GLY A 368 -33.01 -30.84 6.28
CA GLY A 368 -34.10 -30.03 5.75
C GLY A 368 -33.93 -28.53 5.93
N LYS A 369 -32.77 -28.06 6.42
CA LYS A 369 -32.46 -26.64 6.50
C LYS A 369 -31.75 -26.18 5.23
N ILE A 370 -32.31 -25.15 4.59
CA ILE A 370 -31.65 -24.43 3.50
C ILE A 370 -30.39 -23.78 4.09
N GLN A 371 -29.21 -24.29 3.73
CA GLN A 371 -27.98 -23.59 4.06
C GLN A 371 -27.95 -22.33 3.19
N GLU A 372 -27.92 -21.15 3.82
CA GLU A 372 -27.60 -19.90 3.13
C GLU A 372 -26.32 -20.13 2.36
N VAL A 373 -26.39 -20.05 1.03
CA VAL A 373 -25.19 -20.06 0.20
C VAL A 373 -24.43 -18.79 0.58
N PRO A 374 -23.21 -18.87 1.15
CA PRO A 374 -22.44 -17.71 1.59
C PRO A 374 -22.30 -16.63 0.52
N GLU A 375 -22.33 -17.05 -0.75
CA GLU A 375 -22.24 -16.21 -1.95
C GLU A 375 -23.34 -15.14 -2.05
N THR A 376 -24.50 -15.34 -1.44
CA THR A 376 -25.63 -14.39 -1.54
C THR A 376 -25.37 -13.05 -0.84
N GLY A 377 -24.66 -13.07 0.29
CA GLY A 377 -24.32 -11.86 1.05
C GLY A 377 -23.26 -11.01 0.35
N ASP A 378 -22.26 -11.66 -0.25
CA ASP A 378 -21.16 -11.01 -0.96
C ASP A 378 -21.62 -10.46 -2.31
N TYR A 379 -22.52 -11.17 -3.00
CA TYR A 379 -23.16 -10.69 -4.23
C TYR A 379 -23.96 -9.39 -4.01
N TRP A 380 -24.73 -9.32 -2.92
CA TRP A 380 -25.43 -8.08 -2.55
C TRP A 380 -24.45 -6.92 -2.39
N ARG A 381 -23.39 -7.09 -1.60
CA ARG A 381 -22.46 -6.00 -1.27
C ARG A 381 -21.63 -5.53 -2.47
N SER A 382 -21.13 -6.46 -3.28
CA SER A 382 -20.22 -6.17 -4.39
C SER A 382 -20.92 -5.70 -5.66
N THR A 383 -22.17 -6.14 -5.90
CA THR A 383 -22.85 -5.91 -7.17
C THR A 383 -24.22 -5.24 -7.00
N LEU A 384 -25.14 -5.85 -6.26
CA LEU A 384 -26.54 -5.38 -6.27
C LEU A 384 -26.74 -4.07 -5.50
N GLU A 385 -26.17 -3.93 -4.30
CA GLU A 385 -26.22 -2.72 -3.49
C GLU A 385 -25.68 -1.49 -4.23
N PRO A 386 -24.44 -1.49 -4.77
CA PRO A 386 -23.92 -0.34 -5.50
C PRO A 386 -24.71 -0.03 -6.79
N LEU A 387 -25.24 -1.04 -7.49
CA LEU A 387 -26.06 -0.81 -8.68
C LEU A 387 -27.41 -0.18 -8.32
N VAL A 388 -28.11 -0.70 -7.30
CA VAL A 388 -29.38 -0.12 -6.83
C VAL A 388 -29.14 1.30 -6.33
N GLU A 389 -28.08 1.53 -5.56
CA GLU A 389 -27.69 2.87 -5.11
C GLU A 389 -27.50 3.82 -6.30
N ALA A 390 -26.73 3.42 -7.31
CA ALA A 390 -26.51 4.22 -8.51
C ALA A 390 -27.81 4.53 -9.26
N LEU A 391 -28.71 3.55 -9.42
CA LEU A 391 -30.01 3.76 -10.07
C LEU A 391 -30.88 4.76 -9.31
N LEU A 392 -30.94 4.66 -7.98
CA LEU A 392 -31.69 5.62 -7.16
C LEU A 392 -31.13 7.04 -7.28
N TRP A 393 -29.81 7.21 -7.27
CA TRP A 393 -29.17 8.53 -7.47
C TRP A 393 -29.36 9.09 -8.88
N LEU A 394 -29.50 8.22 -9.88
CA LEU A 394 -29.82 8.60 -11.26
C LEU A 394 -31.32 8.85 -11.50
N GLY A 395 -32.17 8.68 -10.48
CA GLY A 395 -33.63 8.84 -10.59
C GLY A 395 -34.36 7.67 -11.24
N ASP A 396 -33.69 6.54 -11.45
CA ASP A 396 -34.21 5.33 -12.09
C ASP A 396 -34.83 4.37 -11.05
N ALA A 397 -35.77 4.91 -10.27
CA ALA A 397 -36.40 4.21 -9.15
C ALA A 397 -37.17 2.95 -9.56
N GLY A 398 -37.75 2.95 -10.77
CA GLY A 398 -38.46 1.78 -11.33
C GLY A 398 -37.50 0.62 -11.58
N GLN A 399 -36.39 0.86 -12.29
CA GLN A 399 -35.40 -0.19 -12.53
C GLN A 399 -34.80 -0.71 -11.21
N ALA A 400 -34.54 0.16 -10.24
CA ALA A 400 -34.10 -0.26 -8.90
C ALA A 400 -35.11 -1.19 -8.19
N ASP A 401 -36.41 -0.89 -8.25
CA ASP A 401 -37.46 -1.75 -7.66
C ASP A 401 -37.52 -3.12 -8.35
N ASP A 402 -37.49 -3.13 -9.69
CA ASP A 402 -37.50 -4.36 -10.48
C ASP A 402 -36.33 -5.27 -10.11
N LEU A 403 -35.12 -4.72 -9.96
CA LEU A 403 -33.93 -5.47 -9.55
C LEU A 403 -34.07 -6.11 -8.16
N VAL A 404 -34.56 -5.35 -7.17
CA VAL A 404 -34.73 -5.84 -5.80
C VAL A 404 -35.80 -6.93 -5.76
N ARG A 405 -36.94 -6.71 -6.42
CA ARG A 405 -38.05 -7.67 -6.49
C ARG A 405 -37.67 -8.94 -7.23
N GLU A 406 -36.98 -8.84 -8.36
CA GLU A 406 -36.49 -10.00 -9.09
C GLU A 406 -35.55 -10.83 -8.22
N ARG A 407 -34.56 -10.19 -7.57
CA ARG A 407 -33.62 -10.91 -6.73
C ARG A 407 -34.30 -11.56 -5.52
N PHE A 408 -35.24 -10.86 -4.88
CA PHE A 408 -36.02 -11.42 -3.77
C PHE A 408 -36.90 -12.60 -4.23
N GLY A 409 -37.50 -12.52 -5.40
CA GLY A 409 -38.31 -13.60 -5.98
C GLY A 409 -37.49 -14.86 -6.27
N LYS A 410 -36.28 -14.71 -6.84
CA LYS A 410 -35.37 -15.84 -7.13
C LYS A 410 -34.70 -16.40 -5.88
N HIS A 411 -34.27 -15.52 -4.98
CA HIS A 411 -33.54 -15.86 -3.76
C HIS A 411 -34.12 -15.09 -2.58
N PRO A 412 -35.15 -15.63 -1.90
CA PRO A 412 -35.88 -14.92 -0.86
C PRO A 412 -35.12 -14.95 0.47
N TRP A 413 -33.98 -14.27 0.47
CA TRP A 413 -33.10 -14.07 1.60
C TRP A 413 -33.73 -13.08 2.59
N SER A 414 -33.87 -13.48 3.86
CA SER A 414 -34.56 -12.69 4.90
C SER A 414 -33.90 -11.35 5.21
N GLY A 415 -32.59 -11.21 4.96
CA GLY A 415 -31.87 -9.96 5.14
C GLY A 415 -32.06 -8.95 4.01
N LEU A 416 -32.52 -9.37 2.82
CA LEU A 416 -32.62 -8.51 1.64
C LEU A 416 -33.62 -7.35 1.83
N PRO A 417 -34.87 -7.57 2.30
CA PRO A 417 -35.84 -6.50 2.52
C PRO A 417 -35.31 -5.38 3.43
N MET A 418 -34.68 -5.75 4.55
CA MET A 418 -34.14 -4.79 5.51
C MET A 418 -32.98 -3.98 4.94
N ARG A 419 -32.04 -4.63 4.22
CA ARG A 419 -30.90 -3.93 3.61
C ARG A 419 -31.33 -3.01 2.48
N ALA A 420 -32.22 -3.47 1.61
CA ALA A 420 -32.77 -2.65 0.53
C ALA A 420 -33.52 -1.44 1.09
N SER A 421 -34.39 -1.65 2.09
CA SER A 421 -35.11 -0.56 2.78
C SER A 421 -34.15 0.47 3.38
N GLY A 422 -33.11 0.02 4.08
CA GLY A 422 -32.07 0.90 4.61
C GLY A 422 -31.32 1.69 3.53
N LEU A 423 -31.02 1.06 2.39
CA LEU A 423 -30.39 1.73 1.25
C LEU A 423 -31.31 2.81 0.64
N ALA A 424 -32.60 2.52 0.45
CA ALA A 424 -33.57 3.48 -0.06
C ALA A 424 -33.67 4.71 0.83
N LEU A 425 -33.67 4.54 2.16
CA LEU A 425 -33.65 5.68 3.10
C LEU A 425 -32.38 6.53 2.94
N ARG A 426 -31.21 5.91 2.81
CA ARG A 426 -29.94 6.65 2.56
C ARG A 426 -29.96 7.42 1.23
N CYS A 427 -30.73 6.95 0.25
CA CYS A 427 -30.91 7.60 -1.05
C CYS A 427 -32.13 8.53 -1.10
N ASN A 428 -32.74 8.87 0.05
CA ASN A 428 -33.94 9.73 0.15
C ASN A 428 -35.18 9.20 -0.60
N GLN A 429 -35.40 7.89 -0.58
CA GLN A 429 -36.53 7.21 -1.24
C GLN A 429 -37.45 6.51 -0.21
N PRO A 430 -38.18 7.24 0.65
CA PRO A 430 -38.98 6.64 1.72
C PRO A 430 -40.12 5.74 1.23
N GLY A 431 -40.70 6.04 0.06
CA GLY A 431 -41.74 5.20 -0.56
C GLY A 431 -41.22 3.80 -0.89
N LEU A 432 -40.06 3.72 -1.56
CA LEU A 432 -39.39 2.44 -1.84
C LEU A 432 -38.93 1.75 -0.56
N ALA A 433 -38.48 2.50 0.45
CA ALA A 433 -38.08 1.93 1.73
C ALA A 433 -39.23 1.19 2.43
N ALA A 434 -40.44 1.78 2.45
CA ALA A 434 -41.64 1.15 3.00
C ALA A 434 -42.06 -0.08 2.17
N GLN A 435 -42.06 0.05 0.84
CA GLN A 435 -42.39 -1.01 -0.09
C GLN A 435 -41.47 -2.23 0.05
N TRP A 436 -40.15 -2.02 0.06
CA TRP A 436 -39.17 -3.10 0.22
C TRP A 436 -39.18 -3.70 1.61
N GLY A 437 -39.43 -2.91 2.67
CA GLY A 437 -39.59 -3.42 4.03
C GLY A 437 -40.76 -4.41 4.15
N ALA A 438 -41.88 -4.13 3.46
CA ALA A 438 -43.06 -4.99 3.46
C ALA A 438 -42.85 -6.36 2.76
N LEU A 439 -41.84 -6.50 1.89
CA LEU A 439 -41.50 -7.79 1.26
C LEU A 439 -41.17 -8.88 2.29
N GLY A 440 -40.61 -8.49 3.44
CA GLY A 440 -40.24 -9.41 4.52
C GLY A 440 -41.38 -9.82 5.44
N SER A 441 -42.51 -9.09 5.45
CA SER A 441 -43.63 -9.30 6.38
C SER A 441 -44.68 -10.31 5.89
N GLY A 442 -44.57 -10.77 4.64
CA GLY A 442 -45.52 -11.70 4.00
C GLY A 442 -45.18 -13.18 4.14
N LYS A 443 -44.25 -13.54 5.02
CA LYS A 443 -43.90 -14.92 5.40
C LYS A 443 -44.10 -15.09 6.89
#